data_AF-A0A816NEK6-F1
#
_entry.id   AF-A0A816NEK6-F1
#
_cell.length_a   1.000
_cell.length_b   1.000
_cell.length_c   1.000
_cell.angle_alpha   90.00
_cell.angle_beta   90.00
_cell.angle_gamma   90.00
#
_symmetry.space_group_name_H-M   'P 1'
#
loop_
_entity.id
_entity.type
_entity.pdbx_description
1 polymer ?
#
loop_
_entity_poly.entity_id
_entity_poly.type
_entity_poly.pdbx_seq_one_letter_code
_entity_poly.pdbx_strand_id
1 'polypeptide(L)'
;MVEQELAETPDSRLQRKKTSLIASLVNSLQADEPAEARKKEAEKTGGNGLFDDVFVSKTTKEEMESQLLDVIKRHCPEKSCPLTSSSIHWDREVVRLRMQSIFNHLHYRIIDVSSFYEMIQRWSTSEK
;
A
#
# COMPACT_ATOMS: atom_id res chain seq x y z
N MET A 1 -41.68 12.31 17.73
CA MET A 1 -41.39 12.91 19.05
C MET A 1 -41.28 11.78 20.08
N VAL A 2 -40.17 11.02 20.05
CA VAL A 2 -39.70 10.17 21.15
C VAL A 2 -38.18 10.09 20.97
N GLU A 3 -37.49 11.13 21.39
CA GLU A 3 -36.07 11.03 21.70
C GLU A 3 -35.97 10.27 23.01
N GLN A 4 -35.60 8.99 22.95
CA GLN A 4 -35.16 8.26 24.13
C GLN A 4 -33.65 8.39 24.25
N GLU A 5 -33.30 9.32 25.11
CA GLU A 5 -32.02 9.62 25.74
C GLU A 5 -31.36 8.33 26.28
N LEU A 6 -30.51 7.71 25.47
CA LEU A 6 -29.64 6.61 25.89
C LEU A 6 -28.51 7.22 26.73
N ALA A 7 -28.60 7.04 28.06
CA ALA A 7 -27.66 7.57 29.03
C ALA A 7 -26.18 7.33 28.64
N GLU A 8 -25.43 8.42 28.44
CA GLU A 8 -23.99 8.40 28.18
C GLU A 8 -23.22 7.87 29.41
N THR A 9 -22.71 6.64 29.34
CA THR A 9 -21.84 6.10 30.38
C THR A 9 -20.46 6.77 30.35
N PRO A 10 -19.77 6.92 31.50
CA PRO A 10 -18.46 7.60 31.60
C PRO A 10 -17.37 7.00 30.69
N ASP A 11 -17.50 5.72 30.37
CA ASP A 11 -16.59 4.94 29.52
C ASP A 11 -16.64 5.38 28.04
N SER A 12 -17.79 5.90 27.58
CA SER A 12 -17.96 6.37 26.19
C SER A 12 -17.05 7.55 25.83
N ARG A 13 -16.72 8.42 26.80
CA ARG A 13 -15.80 9.55 26.61
C ARG A 13 -14.35 9.10 26.50
N LEU A 14 -13.97 8.07 27.24
CA LEU A 14 -12.62 7.49 27.17
C LEU A 14 -12.43 6.71 25.86
N GLN A 15 -13.47 6.01 25.41
CA GLN A 15 -13.53 5.34 24.10
C GLN A 15 -13.45 6.35 22.94
N ARG A 16 -14.19 7.48 23.00
CA ARG A 16 -14.10 8.59 22.03
C ARG A 16 -12.71 9.23 21.99
N LYS A 17 -12.05 9.43 23.14
CA LYS A 17 -10.66 9.95 23.18
C LYS A 17 -9.64 8.97 22.61
N LYS A 18 -9.79 7.66 22.88
CA LYS A 18 -8.94 6.60 22.29
C LYS A 18 -9.13 6.48 20.78
N THR A 19 -10.37 6.53 20.29
CA THR A 19 -10.64 6.56 18.84
C THR A 19 -10.16 7.84 18.18
N SER A 20 -10.25 8.99 18.85
CA SER A 20 -9.71 10.27 18.37
C SER A 20 -8.18 10.26 18.25
N LEU A 21 -7.46 9.68 19.20
CA LEU A 21 -5.99 9.58 19.15
C LEU A 21 -5.54 8.55 18.12
N ILE A 22 -6.22 7.41 18.00
CA ILE A 22 -5.91 6.45 16.94
C ILE A 22 -6.22 7.05 15.56
N ALA A 23 -7.34 7.77 15.41
CA ALA A 23 -7.65 8.46 14.17
C ALA A 23 -6.66 9.60 13.86
N SER A 24 -6.19 10.35 14.87
CA SER A 24 -5.17 11.38 14.66
C SER A 24 -3.80 10.77 14.39
N LEU A 25 -3.47 9.63 15.01
CA LEU A 25 -2.23 8.90 14.77
C LEU A 25 -2.23 8.29 13.36
N VAL A 26 -3.34 7.68 12.96
CA VAL A 26 -3.57 7.19 11.59
C VAL A 26 -3.52 8.34 10.60
N ASN A 27 -4.15 9.50 10.88
CA ASN A 27 -4.03 10.70 10.04
C ASN A 27 -2.60 11.24 10.00
N SER A 28 -1.84 11.16 11.09
CA SER A 28 -0.43 11.62 11.13
C SER A 28 0.52 10.65 10.43
N LEU A 29 0.20 9.34 10.41
CA LEU A 29 0.91 8.33 9.63
C LEU A 29 0.51 8.37 8.14
N GLN A 30 -0.68 8.88 7.84
CA GLN A 30 -1.17 9.19 6.50
C GLN A 30 -0.78 10.61 6.05
N ALA A 31 -0.18 11.42 6.93
CA ALA A 31 0.39 12.71 6.57
C ALA A 31 1.63 12.42 5.73
N ASP A 32 1.42 12.38 4.42
CA ASP A 32 2.46 12.30 3.42
C ASP A 32 3.43 13.47 3.66
N GLU A 33 4.65 13.18 4.15
CA GLU A 33 5.76 14.14 4.21
C GLU A 33 5.84 14.95 2.90
N PRO A 34 6.14 16.26 2.95
CA PRO A 34 6.16 17.09 1.74
C PRO A 34 7.03 16.45 0.66
N ALA A 35 6.51 16.37 -0.56
CA ALA A 35 7.16 15.66 -1.67
C ALA A 35 8.60 16.15 -1.92
N GLU A 36 8.85 17.43 -1.68
CA GLU A 36 10.17 18.07 -1.77
C GLU A 36 11.20 17.47 -0.79
N ALA A 37 10.79 17.17 0.44
CA ALA A 37 11.67 16.58 1.45
C ALA A 37 12.06 15.14 1.07
N ARG A 38 11.11 14.38 0.51
CA ARG A 38 11.33 13.03 0.00
C ARG A 38 12.27 13.01 -1.21
N LYS A 39 12.11 13.96 -2.14
CA LYS A 39 13.02 14.15 -3.29
C LYS A 39 14.45 14.35 -2.83
N LYS A 40 14.67 15.29 -1.90
CA LYS A 40 16.00 15.64 -1.39
C LYS A 40 16.72 14.46 -0.73
N GLU A 41 15.98 13.61 -0.01
CA GLU A 41 16.56 12.41 0.62
C GLU A 41 16.89 11.33 -0.41
N ALA A 42 16.02 11.11 -1.41
CA ALA A 42 16.23 10.12 -2.45
C ALA A 42 17.38 10.49 -3.42
N GLU A 43 17.55 11.78 -3.73
CA GLU A 43 18.68 12.27 -4.51
C GLU A 43 20.02 11.99 -3.83
N LYS A 44 20.05 12.09 -2.49
CA LYS A 44 21.23 11.81 -1.67
C LYS A 44 21.65 10.35 -1.71
N THR A 45 20.72 9.44 -1.99
CA THR A 45 20.94 7.98 -2.06
C THR A 45 21.17 7.46 -3.49
N GLY A 46 21.32 8.35 -4.48
CA GLY A 46 21.59 7.96 -5.87
C GLY A 46 20.31 7.78 -6.70
N GLY A 47 19.42 8.77 -6.65
CA GLY A 47 18.17 8.78 -7.42
C GLY A 47 18.39 8.68 -8.94
N ASN A 48 17.46 8.02 -9.62
CA ASN A 48 17.47 7.79 -11.08
C ASN A 48 16.66 8.83 -11.89
N GLY A 49 16.34 9.99 -11.28
CA GLY A 49 15.53 11.04 -11.92
C GLY A 49 14.00 10.83 -11.83
N LEU A 50 13.52 9.72 -11.25
CA LEU A 50 12.08 9.40 -11.19
C LEU A 50 11.23 10.49 -10.52
N PHE A 51 11.77 11.21 -9.52
CA PHE A 51 11.02 12.26 -8.85
C PHE A 51 10.69 13.41 -9.79
N ASP A 52 11.61 13.81 -10.67
CA ASP A 52 11.37 14.89 -11.64
C ASP A 52 10.22 14.49 -12.60
N ASP A 53 10.22 13.25 -13.07
CA ASP A 53 9.15 12.72 -13.92
C ASP A 53 7.80 12.71 -13.20
N VAL A 54 7.77 12.38 -11.90
CA VAL A 54 6.55 12.40 -11.09
C VAL A 54 6.02 13.82 -10.92
N PHE A 55 6.88 14.83 -10.73
CA PHE A 55 6.45 16.23 -10.60
C PHE A 55 5.92 16.83 -11.91
N VAL A 56 6.43 16.38 -13.06
CA VAL A 56 5.97 16.84 -14.38
C VAL A 56 4.74 16.06 -14.85
N SER A 57 4.52 14.85 -14.35
CA SER A 57 3.37 14.01 -14.70
C SER A 57 2.05 14.69 -14.39
N LYS A 58 1.13 14.63 -15.36
CA LYS A 58 -0.24 15.14 -15.25
C LYS A 58 -1.28 14.02 -15.12
N THR A 59 -0.83 12.77 -15.16
CA THR A 59 -1.71 11.61 -15.14
C THR A 59 -2.32 11.47 -13.75
N THR A 60 -3.64 11.45 -13.69
CA THR A 60 -4.34 11.22 -12.42
C THR A 60 -4.19 9.76 -12.00
N LYS A 61 -4.36 9.52 -10.71
CA LYS A 61 -4.30 8.17 -10.14
C LYS A 61 -5.35 7.25 -10.75
N GLU A 62 -6.55 7.76 -10.96
CA GLU A 62 -7.71 7.04 -11.49
C GLU A 62 -7.50 6.67 -12.96
N GLU A 63 -6.97 7.58 -13.77
CA GLU A 63 -6.60 7.30 -15.17
C GLU A 63 -5.52 6.22 -15.24
N MET A 64 -4.49 6.32 -14.39
CA MET A 64 -3.41 5.34 -14.33
C MET A 64 -3.93 3.96 -13.92
N GLU A 65 -4.78 3.90 -12.90
CA GLU A 65 -5.39 2.65 -12.43
C GLU A 65 -6.24 1.99 -13.53
N SER A 66 -7.04 2.77 -14.27
CA SER A 66 -7.84 2.23 -15.39
C SER A 66 -6.95 1.68 -16.51
N GLN A 67 -5.94 2.43 -16.93
CA GLN A 67 -5.03 2.00 -18.00
C GLN A 67 -4.28 0.72 -17.61
N LEU A 68 -3.82 0.65 -16.35
CA LEU A 68 -3.13 -0.52 -15.83
C LEU A 68 -4.07 -1.73 -15.72
N LEU A 69 -5.30 -1.54 -15.25
CA LEU A 69 -6.30 -2.60 -15.18
C LEU A 69 -6.61 -3.18 -16.57
N ASP A 70 -6.68 -2.34 -17.60
CA ASP A 70 -6.92 -2.79 -18.99
C ASP A 70 -5.74 -3.61 -19.55
N VAL A 71 -4.50 -3.28 -19.17
CA VAL A 71 -3.34 -4.13 -19.49
C VAL A 71 -3.45 -5.46 -18.76
N ILE A 72 -3.76 -5.45 -17.46
CA ILE A 72 -3.86 -6.66 -16.65
C ILE A 72 -4.96 -7.59 -17.20
N LYS A 73 -6.14 -7.07 -17.50
CA LYS A 73 -7.27 -7.86 -18.04
C LYS A 73 -6.95 -8.54 -19.37
N ARG A 74 -6.06 -7.95 -20.19
CA ARG A 74 -5.63 -8.56 -21.46
C ARG A 74 -4.74 -9.79 -21.27
N HIS A 75 -4.01 -9.88 -20.15
CA HIS A 75 -3.01 -10.93 -19.93
C HIS A 75 -3.38 -11.89 -18.79
N CYS A 76 -4.26 -11.47 -17.88
CA CYS A 76 -4.56 -12.17 -16.65
C CYS A 76 -6.09 -12.33 -16.51
N PRO A 77 -6.60 -13.57 -16.50
CA PRO A 77 -7.97 -13.84 -16.09
C PRO A 77 -8.24 -13.31 -14.67
N GLU A 78 -9.52 -13.04 -14.38
CA GLU A 78 -9.91 -12.55 -13.06
C GLU A 78 -9.55 -13.58 -11.97
N LYS A 79 -8.94 -13.10 -10.89
CA LYS A 79 -8.56 -13.84 -9.67
C LYS A 79 -7.60 -15.01 -9.87
N SER A 80 -6.97 -15.15 -11.05
CA SER A 80 -6.03 -16.24 -11.29
C SER A 80 -4.57 -15.87 -11.02
N CYS A 81 -4.17 -14.63 -11.34
CA CYS A 81 -2.76 -14.26 -11.36
C CYS A 81 -2.32 -13.64 -10.02
N PRO A 82 -1.30 -14.20 -9.33
CA PRO A 82 -0.72 -13.60 -8.13
C PRO A 82 0.23 -12.45 -8.46
N LEU A 83 0.41 -11.52 -7.52
CA LEU A 83 1.47 -10.50 -7.62
C LEU A 83 2.85 -11.12 -7.37
N THR A 84 3.85 -10.70 -8.16
CA THR A 84 5.21 -11.24 -8.10
C THR A 84 6.23 -10.12 -8.11
N SER A 85 7.16 -10.11 -7.16
CA SER A 85 8.38 -9.29 -7.15
C SER A 85 9.24 -9.66 -5.95
N SER A 86 10.38 -9.00 -5.77
CA SER A 86 11.15 -9.00 -4.52
C SER A 86 10.43 -8.16 -3.47
N SER A 87 10.22 -8.70 -2.28
CA SER A 87 9.57 -7.99 -1.16
C SER A 87 8.16 -7.46 -1.52
N ILE A 88 7.46 -8.16 -2.42
CA ILE A 88 6.18 -7.75 -3.02
C ILE A 88 5.05 -7.59 -1.99
N HIS A 89 5.21 -8.09 -0.77
CA HIS A 89 4.23 -7.91 0.30
C HIS A 89 3.96 -6.43 0.59
N TRP A 90 4.95 -5.55 0.45
CA TRP A 90 4.76 -4.11 0.61
C TRP A 90 3.96 -3.51 -0.54
N ASP A 91 4.35 -3.81 -1.78
CA ASP A 91 3.63 -3.36 -2.97
C ASP A 91 2.17 -3.82 -2.95
N ARG A 92 1.91 -5.05 -2.51
CA ARG A 92 0.55 -5.58 -2.34
C ARG A 92 -0.29 -4.70 -1.42
N GLU A 93 0.26 -4.24 -0.30
CA GLU A 93 -0.48 -3.37 0.61
C GLU A 93 -0.72 -1.98 0.00
N VAL A 94 0.25 -1.44 -0.75
CA VAL A 94 0.06 -0.20 -1.49
C VAL A 94 -1.05 -0.35 -2.52
N VAL A 95 -1.05 -1.43 -3.30
CA VAL A 95 -2.11 -1.74 -4.28
C VAL A 95 -3.46 -1.92 -3.58
N ARG A 96 -3.52 -2.61 -2.45
CA ARG A 96 -4.76 -2.79 -1.68
C ARG A 96 -5.35 -1.46 -1.18
N LEU A 97 -4.50 -0.54 -0.73
CA LEU A 97 -4.92 0.74 -0.16
C LEU A 97 -5.20 1.81 -1.22
N ARG A 98 -4.42 1.81 -2.30
CA ARG A 98 -4.45 2.88 -3.30
C ARG A 98 -5.12 2.45 -4.61
N MET A 99 -5.09 1.18 -5.02
CA MET A 99 -5.60 0.71 -6.32
C MET A 99 -6.52 -0.51 -6.15
N GLN A 100 -7.70 -0.28 -5.59
CA GLN A 100 -8.63 -1.35 -5.20
C GLN A 100 -9.16 -2.16 -6.38
N SER A 101 -9.34 -1.54 -7.56
CA SER A 101 -9.89 -2.26 -8.72
C SER A 101 -8.91 -3.32 -9.22
N ILE A 102 -7.61 -3.01 -9.20
CA ILE A 102 -6.53 -3.93 -9.54
C ILE A 102 -6.41 -5.02 -8.46
N PHE A 103 -6.43 -4.63 -7.18
CA PHE A 103 -6.37 -5.59 -6.07
C PHE A 103 -7.48 -6.65 -6.15
N ASN A 104 -8.69 -6.25 -6.51
CA ASN A 104 -9.83 -7.14 -6.63
C ASN A 104 -9.78 -8.06 -7.87
N HIS A 105 -9.08 -7.65 -8.93
CA HIS A 105 -8.89 -8.45 -10.14
C HIS A 105 -7.80 -9.51 -9.97
N LEU A 106 -6.78 -9.24 -9.15
CA LEU A 106 -5.66 -10.16 -8.94
C LEU A 106 -5.99 -11.25 -7.90
N HIS A 107 -5.22 -12.33 -7.91
CA HIS A 107 -5.35 -13.38 -6.90
C HIS A 107 -4.87 -12.86 -5.53
N TYR A 108 -5.53 -13.29 -4.45
CA TYR A 108 -5.16 -12.90 -3.08
C TYR A 108 -3.73 -13.28 -2.64
N ARG A 109 -3.10 -14.24 -3.33
CA ARG A 109 -1.77 -14.79 -3.02
C ARG A 109 -0.69 -13.95 -3.69
N ILE A 110 0.50 -14.02 -3.13
CA ILE A 110 1.70 -13.42 -3.70
C ILE A 110 2.78 -14.48 -3.90
N ILE A 111 3.65 -14.25 -4.87
CA ILE A 111 4.89 -14.99 -5.06
C ILE A 111 6.03 -14.02 -4.76
N ASP A 112 6.58 -14.08 -3.56
CA ASP A 112 7.69 -13.23 -3.14
C ASP A 112 9.02 -13.94 -3.41
N VAL A 113 9.77 -13.46 -4.41
CA VAL A 113 11.05 -14.09 -4.80
C VAL A 113 12.11 -13.96 -3.70
N SER A 114 11.97 -12.96 -2.81
CA SER A 114 12.86 -12.84 -1.65
C SER A 114 12.66 -14.00 -0.67
N SER A 115 11.44 -14.51 -0.53
CA SER A 115 11.16 -15.68 0.32
C SER A 115 11.87 -16.93 -0.20
N PHE A 116 11.92 -17.11 -1.52
CA PHE A 116 12.68 -18.20 -2.14
C PHE A 116 14.19 -18.01 -1.95
N TYR A 117 14.70 -16.80 -2.11
CA TYR A 117 16.11 -16.50 -1.87
C TYR A 117 16.53 -16.81 -0.43
N GLU A 118 15.73 -16.36 0.55
CA GLU A 118 15.98 -16.60 1.97
C GLU A 118 15.89 -18.11 2.34
N MET A 119 14.99 -18.85 1.69
CA MET A 119 14.87 -20.31 1.82
C MET A 119 16.12 -21.01 1.28
N ILE A 120 16.54 -20.67 0.06
CA ILE A 120 17.75 -21.23 -0.56
C ILE A 120 18.97 -20.95 0.33
N GLN A 121 19.15 -19.72 0.80
CA GLN A 121 20.30 -19.36 1.63
C GLN A 121 20.38 -20.12 2.97
N ARG A 122 19.25 -20.51 3.55
CA ARG A 122 19.22 -21.24 4.84
C ARG A 122 19.23 -22.75 4.68
N TRP A 123 18.58 -23.27 3.63
CA TRP A 123 18.38 -24.70 3.45
C TRP A 123 19.37 -25.33 2.49
N SER A 124 20.04 -24.52 1.65
CA SER A 124 21.22 -24.96 0.92
C SER A 124 22.36 -25.14 1.92
N THR A 125 22.34 -26.26 2.65
CA THR A 125 23.50 -26.78 3.39
C THR A 125 24.58 -27.13 2.38
N SER A 126 25.33 -26.12 1.94
CA SER A 126 26.66 -26.39 1.43
C SER A 126 27.54 -26.54 2.66
N GLU A 127 27.62 -27.78 3.17
CA GLU A 127 28.95 -28.25 3.56
C GLU A 127 29.86 -27.92 2.36
N LYS A 128 30.86 -27.09 2.61
CA LYS A 128 32.01 -26.92 1.73
C LYS A 128 33.08 -27.88 2.20
#